data_AF-K0S6E0-F1
#
_entry.id   AF-K0S6E0-F1
#
_cell.length_a   1.000
_cell.length_b   1.000
_cell.length_c   1.000
_cell.angle_alpha   90.00
_cell.angle_beta   90.00
_cell.angle_gamma   90.00
#
_symmetry.space_group_name_H-M   'P 1'
#
loop_
_entity.id
_entity.type
_entity.pdbx_description
1 polymer ?
#
loop_
_entity_poly.entity_id
_entity_poly.type
_entity_poly.pdbx_seq_one_letter_code
_entity_poly.pdbx_strand_id
1 'polypeptide(L)'
;GWLRPTPTDPTERPVFLDGRRGGVSGRCALYCDSDDGGRRVYLTKEFESDPYLFLSSDFFVQNLLIKDHELGKRFHYLEQPKSKLTEYLGVDPGEQIKDVSPLGGTLVVFDSVALPHEVLPSIGRERWAASGWFHEAQQPAPTGSRQIIL
;
A
#
# COMPACT_ATOMS: atom_id res chain seq x y z
N GLY A 1 -5.17 -3.48 -3.14
CA GLY A 1 -5.66 -4.49 -4.10
C GLY A 1 -7.15 -4.32 -4.28
N TRP A 2 -7.77 -5.09 -5.16
CA TRP A 2 -9.20 -5.00 -5.47
C TRP A 2 -9.81 -6.40 -5.55
N LEU A 3 -11.10 -6.50 -5.24
CA LEU A 3 -11.90 -7.71 -5.47
C LEU A 3 -12.59 -7.60 -6.82
N ARG A 4 -12.34 -8.58 -7.70
CA ARG A 4 -13.04 -8.70 -8.98
C ARG A 4 -14.55 -8.88 -8.76
N PRO A 5 -15.38 -8.35 -9.68
CA PRO A 5 -16.81 -8.60 -9.66
C PRO A 5 -17.12 -10.09 -9.90
N THR A 6 -18.18 -10.59 -9.27
CA THR A 6 -18.74 -11.93 -9.46
C THR A 6 -20.23 -11.83 -9.81
N PRO A 7 -20.87 -12.90 -10.29
CA PRO A 7 -22.32 -12.89 -10.53
C PRO A 7 -23.16 -12.55 -9.28
N THR A 8 -22.63 -12.83 -8.09
CA THR A 8 -23.27 -12.54 -6.80
C THR A 8 -22.89 -11.18 -6.20
N ASP A 9 -21.82 -10.56 -6.68
CA ASP A 9 -21.32 -9.25 -6.25
C ASP A 9 -20.73 -8.54 -7.48
N PRO A 10 -21.59 -7.85 -8.27
CA PRO A 10 -21.21 -7.34 -9.59
C PRO A 10 -20.31 -6.10 -9.51
N THR A 11 -19.99 -5.62 -8.31
CA THR A 11 -19.17 -4.44 -8.09
C THR A 11 -17.71 -4.82 -7.86
N GLU A 12 -16.81 -4.06 -8.48
CA GLU A 12 -15.40 -4.12 -8.14
C GLU A 12 -15.17 -3.31 -6.85
N ARG A 13 -14.49 -3.92 -5.88
CA ARG A 13 -14.34 -3.32 -4.54
C ARG A 13 -12.89 -3.06 -4.19
N PRO A 14 -12.54 -1.85 -3.70
CA PRO A 14 -11.22 -1.59 -3.17
C PRO A 14 -11.00 -2.40 -1.88
N VAL A 15 -9.79 -2.93 -1.72
CA VAL A 15 -9.34 -3.61 -0.50
C VAL A 15 -8.29 -2.74 0.18
N PHE A 16 -8.56 -2.45 1.45
CA PHE A 16 -7.75 -1.60 2.32
C PHE A 16 -6.95 -2.43 3.33
N LEU A 17 -5.90 -1.84 3.88
CA LEU A 17 -5.07 -2.40 4.94
C LEU A 17 -5.32 -1.62 6.24
N ASP A 18 -5.79 -2.30 7.28
CA ASP A 18 -5.77 -1.77 8.64
C ASP A 18 -4.42 -2.09 9.27
N GLY A 19 -3.58 -1.07 9.50
CA GLY A 19 -2.24 -1.22 10.07
C GLY A 19 -2.16 -1.20 11.60
N ARG A 20 -3.30 -0.98 12.28
CA ARG A 20 -3.37 -0.78 13.73
C ARG A 20 -4.55 -1.53 14.35
N ARG A 21 -4.73 -2.78 13.97
CA ARG A 21 -5.87 -3.56 14.46
C ARG A 21 -5.78 -3.74 15.97
N GLY A 22 -6.86 -3.37 16.68
CA GLY A 22 -6.89 -3.38 18.14
C GLY A 22 -6.01 -2.31 18.81
N GLY A 23 -5.59 -1.28 18.07
CA GLY A 23 -4.74 -0.19 18.58
C GLY A 23 -3.25 -0.52 18.65
N VAL A 24 -2.86 -1.74 18.28
CA VAL A 24 -1.46 -2.20 18.29
C VAL A 24 -0.86 -2.02 16.89
N SER A 25 0.19 -1.20 16.80
CA SER A 25 0.93 -1.01 15.54
C SER A 25 1.64 -2.31 15.13
N GLY A 26 1.57 -2.65 13.83
CA GLY A 26 2.20 -3.86 13.28
C GLY A 26 1.30 -5.10 13.28
N ARG A 27 0.09 -5.02 13.85
CA ARG A 27 -0.97 -6.01 13.63
C ARG A 27 -1.90 -5.55 12.53
N CYS A 28 -1.76 -6.19 11.38
CA CYS A 28 -2.39 -5.83 10.14
C CYS A 28 -3.57 -6.75 9.79
N ALA A 29 -4.54 -6.22 9.05
CA ALA A 29 -5.56 -7.03 8.38
C ALA A 29 -6.11 -6.33 7.14
N LEU A 30 -6.48 -7.11 6.12
CA LEU A 30 -7.15 -6.59 4.93
C LEU A 30 -8.66 -6.53 5.14
N TYR A 31 -9.30 -5.47 4.66
CA TYR A 31 -10.74 -5.29 4.74
C TYR A 31 -11.30 -4.58 3.51
N CYS A 32 -12.60 -4.74 3.27
CA CYS A 32 -13.38 -3.87 2.40
C CYS A 32 -14.48 -3.16 3.21
N ASP A 33 -14.97 -2.04 2.70
CA ASP A 33 -16.15 -1.40 3.28
C ASP A 33 -17.42 -2.14 2.82
N SER A 34 -18.36 -2.27 3.75
CA SER A 34 -19.70 -2.78 3.49
C SER A 34 -20.48 -1.82 2.59
N ASP A 35 -21.45 -2.34 1.84
CA ASP A 35 -22.29 -1.56 0.91
C ASP A 35 -23.10 -0.45 1.60
N ASP A 36 -23.34 -0.60 2.90
CA ASP A 36 -23.99 0.39 3.75
C ASP A 36 -23.05 1.51 4.22
N GLY A 37 -21.76 1.47 3.86
CA GLY A 37 -20.74 2.47 4.19
C GLY A 37 -20.39 2.56 5.67
N GLY A 38 -20.97 1.72 6.52
CA GLY A 38 -20.88 1.84 7.98
C GLY A 38 -19.97 0.82 8.66
N ARG A 39 -19.56 -0.24 7.94
CA ARG A 39 -18.88 -1.39 8.57
C ARG A 39 -17.73 -1.93 7.74
N ARG A 40 -16.61 -2.23 8.40
CA ARG A 40 -15.46 -2.93 7.81
C ARG A 40 -15.71 -4.43 7.79
N VAL A 41 -15.59 -5.05 6.62
CA VAL A 41 -15.64 -6.50 6.42
C VAL A 41 -14.21 -7.00 6.24
N TYR A 42 -13.68 -7.67 7.26
CA TYR A 42 -12.31 -8.17 7.23
C TYR A 42 -12.19 -9.44 6.40
N LEU A 43 -11.26 -9.42 5.44
CA LEU A 43 -10.99 -10.50 4.51
C LEU A 43 -9.96 -11.50 5.07
N THR A 44 -9.06 -11.02 5.93
CA THR A 44 -7.97 -11.81 6.50
C THR A 44 -8.09 -11.96 8.02
N LYS A 45 -7.38 -12.94 8.59
CA LYS A 45 -6.99 -12.89 10.00
C LYS A 45 -6.02 -11.72 10.22
N GLU A 46 -5.79 -11.41 11.49
CA GLU A 46 -4.68 -10.54 11.88
C GLU A 46 -3.38 -11.22 11.48
N PHE A 47 -2.49 -10.46 10.86
CA PHE A 47 -1.15 -10.89 10.50
C PHE A 47 -0.15 -9.82 10.96
N GLU A 48 1.08 -10.21 11.24
CA GLU A 48 2.13 -9.25 11.56
C GLU A 48 2.60 -8.54 10.29
N SER A 49 2.93 -7.25 10.40
CA SER A 49 3.50 -6.47 9.30
C SER A 49 4.91 -6.97 8.96
N ASP A 50 4.97 -8.12 8.32
CA ASP A 50 6.21 -8.71 7.84
C ASP A 50 6.50 -8.19 6.42
N PRO A 51 7.70 -7.65 6.14
CA PRO A 51 8.09 -7.26 4.79
C PRO A 51 7.88 -8.37 3.74
N TYR A 52 7.99 -9.65 4.11
CA TYR A 52 7.77 -10.78 3.19
C TYR A 52 6.36 -10.83 2.59
N LEU A 53 5.35 -10.23 3.24
CA LEU A 53 4.00 -10.14 2.69
C LEU A 53 3.94 -9.27 1.43
N PHE A 54 4.76 -8.22 1.36
CA PHE A 54 4.90 -7.37 0.18
C PHE A 54 5.77 -8.00 -0.91
N LEU A 55 6.60 -8.98 -0.54
CA LEU A 55 7.46 -9.74 -1.45
C LEU A 55 6.74 -10.96 -2.05
N SER A 56 5.61 -11.36 -1.46
CA SER A 56 4.90 -12.56 -1.83
C SER A 56 3.98 -12.32 -3.05
N SER A 57 4.02 -13.25 -4.00
CA SER A 57 3.15 -13.27 -5.19
C SER A 57 1.66 -13.39 -4.80
N ASP A 58 0.76 -13.03 -5.72
CA ASP A 58 -0.70 -13.24 -5.64
C ASP A 58 -1.09 -14.55 -4.94
N PHE A 59 -0.40 -15.65 -5.23
CA PHE A 59 -0.66 -16.97 -4.65
C PHE A 59 -0.66 -17.01 -3.11
N PHE A 60 0.24 -16.29 -2.43
CA PHE A 60 0.34 -16.31 -0.96
C PHE A 60 -0.80 -15.51 -0.31
N VAL A 61 -1.10 -14.33 -0.85
CA VAL A 61 -2.19 -13.50 -0.34
C VAL A 61 -3.55 -14.17 -0.58
N GLN A 62 -3.74 -14.73 -1.79
CA GLN A 62 -4.99 -15.39 -2.19
C GLN A 62 -5.26 -16.69 -1.42
N ASN A 63 -4.23 -17.49 -1.10
CA ASN A 63 -4.45 -18.83 -0.53
C ASN A 63 -4.12 -18.96 0.97
N LEU A 64 -3.28 -18.09 1.53
CA LEU A 64 -2.80 -18.24 2.91
C LEU A 64 -3.33 -17.17 3.87
N LEU A 65 -3.51 -15.93 3.41
CA LEU A 65 -3.99 -14.83 4.26
C LEU A 65 -5.50 -14.65 4.23
N ILE A 66 -6.10 -14.75 3.04
CA ILE A 66 -7.55 -14.61 2.89
C ILE A 66 -8.19 -15.93 3.34
N LYS A 67 -9.02 -15.84 4.39
CA LYS A 67 -9.65 -17.01 5.03
C LYS A 67 -10.59 -17.76 4.09
N ASP A 68 -11.21 -17.01 3.18
CA ASP A 68 -12.17 -17.51 2.22
C ASP A 68 -11.47 -17.66 0.86
N HIS A 69 -11.30 -18.92 0.44
CA HIS A 69 -10.63 -19.26 -0.81
C HIS A 69 -11.35 -18.69 -2.03
N GLU A 70 -12.66 -18.51 -1.99
CA GLU A 70 -13.42 -17.89 -3.08
C GLU A 70 -13.17 -16.39 -3.15
N LEU A 71 -12.99 -15.74 -1.99
CA LEU A 71 -12.66 -14.33 -1.88
C LEU A 71 -11.18 -14.08 -2.26
N GLY A 72 -10.31 -15.03 -1.94
CA GLY A 72 -8.92 -15.06 -2.36
C GLY A 72 -8.79 -15.00 -3.89
N LYS A 73 -9.50 -15.86 -4.62
CA LYS A 73 -9.50 -15.85 -6.10
C LYS A 73 -9.96 -14.54 -6.73
N ARG A 74 -10.79 -13.76 -6.02
CA ARG A 74 -11.26 -12.45 -6.49
C ARG A 74 -10.22 -11.35 -6.27
N PHE A 75 -9.35 -11.51 -5.28
CA PHE A 75 -8.34 -10.52 -4.96
C PHE A 75 -7.28 -10.44 -6.05
N HIS A 76 -7.03 -9.24 -6.54
CA HIS A 76 -5.96 -8.96 -7.47
C HIS A 76 -5.34 -7.60 -7.15
N TYR A 77 -4.08 -7.42 -7.51
CA TYR A 77 -3.45 -6.11 -7.47
C TYR A 77 -3.78 -5.32 -8.73
N LEU A 78 -3.95 -3.99 -8.62
CA LEU A 78 -4.08 -3.11 -9.79
C LEU A 78 -2.76 -3.08 -10.58
N GLU A 79 -1.67 -3.03 -9.84
CA GLU A 79 -0.31 -3.18 -10.35
C GLU A 79 0.33 -4.29 -9.54
N GLN A 80 0.83 -5.33 -10.21
CA GLN A 80 1.55 -6.38 -9.51
C GLN A 80 2.73 -5.72 -8.77
N PRO A 81 2.93 -6.01 -7.47
CA PRO A 81 4.19 -5.67 -6.84
C PRO A 81 5.27 -6.31 -7.71
N LYS A 82 6.20 -5.51 -8.27
CA LYS A 82 7.35 -6.05 -9.00
C LYS A 82 7.98 -7.09 -8.09
N SER A 83 7.85 -8.36 -8.45
CA SER A 83 8.28 -9.45 -7.58
C SER A 83 9.79 -9.32 -7.36
N LYS A 84 10.20 -9.05 -6.12
CA LYS A 84 11.62 -9.08 -5.73
C LYS A 84 12.29 -10.45 -5.92
N LEU A 85 11.54 -11.47 -6.33
CA LEU A 85 12.11 -12.75 -6.76
C LEU A 85 12.97 -12.57 -8.03
N THR A 86 12.66 -11.56 -8.87
CA THR A 86 13.51 -11.10 -9.98
C THR A 86 14.75 -10.33 -9.47
N GLU A 87 14.64 -9.62 -8.34
CA GLU A 87 15.74 -8.91 -7.65
C GLU A 87 16.72 -9.90 -6.98
N TYR A 88 16.22 -10.99 -6.40
CA TYR A 88 17.02 -12.03 -5.72
C TYR A 88 17.74 -12.98 -6.71
N LEU A 89 17.25 -13.12 -7.93
CA LEU A 89 17.89 -13.90 -9.00
C LEU A 89 19.05 -13.16 -9.71
N GLY A 90 19.37 -11.96 -9.24
CA GLY A 90 20.71 -11.40 -9.26
C GLY A 90 21.36 -11.25 -10.63
N VAL A 91 21.02 -10.19 -11.36
CA VAL A 91 21.97 -9.34 -12.09
C VAL A 91 21.33 -7.96 -12.24
N ASP A 92 21.72 -6.99 -11.41
CA ASP A 92 21.60 -5.58 -11.83
C ASP A 92 22.91 -4.85 -11.48
N PRO A 93 23.70 -4.44 -12.48
CA PRO A 93 25.03 -3.87 -12.27
C PRO A 93 24.89 -2.41 -11.82
N GLY A 94 24.71 -2.20 -10.52
CA GLY A 94 24.92 -0.88 -9.89
C GLY A 94 23.71 -0.20 -9.26
N GLU A 95 22.83 -0.94 -8.58
CA GLU A 95 21.81 -0.35 -7.71
C GLU A 95 22.48 0.57 -6.67
N GLN A 96 22.10 1.86 -6.66
CA GLN A 96 22.61 2.85 -5.72
C GLN A 96 21.58 3.08 -4.62
N ILE A 97 21.89 2.61 -3.41
CA ILE A 97 21.11 2.90 -2.21
C ILE A 97 21.34 4.36 -1.82
N LYS A 98 20.25 5.10 -1.58
CA LYS A 98 20.30 6.50 -1.15
C LYS A 98 19.52 6.70 0.14
N ASP A 99 20.25 6.91 1.22
CA ASP A 99 19.69 7.30 2.50
C ASP A 99 19.29 8.78 2.52
N VAL A 100 18.10 9.07 3.05
CA VAL A 100 17.61 10.44 3.24
C VAL A 100 17.31 10.67 4.72
N SER A 101 18.09 11.55 5.34
CA SER A 101 17.85 11.94 6.73
C SER A 101 16.54 12.74 6.86
N PRO A 102 15.63 12.41 7.80
CA PRO A 102 14.33 13.06 7.95
C PRO A 102 14.45 14.39 8.72
N LEU A 103 15.21 15.34 8.18
CA LEU A 103 15.42 16.65 8.80
C LEU A 103 14.25 17.58 8.51
N GLY A 104 13.89 18.43 9.49
CA GLY A 104 12.86 19.45 9.30
C GLY A 104 13.18 20.37 8.11
N GLY A 105 12.18 20.64 7.27
CA GLY A 105 12.34 21.39 6.02
C GLY A 105 12.77 20.55 4.81
N THR A 106 12.93 19.23 4.96
CA THR A 106 13.25 18.33 3.85
C THR A 106 11.98 17.86 3.14
N LEU A 107 11.88 18.14 1.84
CA LEU A 107 10.86 17.56 0.95
C LEU A 107 11.50 16.44 0.12
N VAL A 108 10.90 15.26 0.15
CA VAL A 108 11.32 14.11 -0.67
C VAL A 108 10.20 13.82 -1.66
N VAL A 109 10.54 13.84 -2.96
CA VAL A 109 9.63 13.49 -4.05
C VAL A 109 10.27 12.36 -4.85
N PHE A 110 9.52 11.30 -5.08
CA PHE A 110 9.95 10.16 -5.86
C PHE A 110 8.74 9.53 -6.55
N ASP A 111 8.99 8.75 -7.59
CA ASP A 111 7.97 7.94 -8.25
C ASP A 111 7.64 6.74 -7.35
N SER A 112 6.42 6.73 -6.80
CA SER A 112 5.99 5.72 -5.84
C SER A 112 5.87 4.31 -6.42
N VAL A 113 5.77 4.17 -7.75
CA VAL A 113 5.65 2.88 -8.45
C VAL A 113 7.01 2.41 -8.94
N ALA A 114 7.85 3.34 -9.39
CA ALA A 114 9.15 2.99 -9.96
C ALA A 114 10.24 2.78 -8.91
N LEU A 115 10.17 3.44 -7.75
CA LEU A 115 11.26 3.46 -6.77
C LEU A 115 10.93 2.69 -5.48
N PRO A 116 11.54 1.50 -5.27
CA PRO A 116 11.47 0.81 -3.99
C PRO A 116 12.03 1.70 -2.88
N HIS A 117 11.29 1.80 -1.77
CA HIS A 117 11.70 2.61 -0.62
C HIS A 117 11.25 1.95 0.67
N GLU A 118 12.03 2.14 1.73
CA GLU A 118 11.70 1.70 3.07
C GLU A 118 11.93 2.83 4.08
N VAL A 119 11.30 2.72 5.23
CA VAL A 119 11.45 3.67 6.32
C VAL A 119 12.07 2.96 7.51
N LEU A 120 13.31 3.32 7.83
CA LEU A 120 14.02 2.74 8.97
C LEU A 120 13.37 3.12 10.31
N PRO A 121 13.49 2.24 11.34
CA PRO A 121 12.98 2.50 12.68
C PRO A 121 13.53 3.80 13.27
N SER A 122 12.68 4.58 13.92
CA SER A 122 13.11 5.74 14.71
C SER A 122 13.71 5.27 16.04
N ILE A 123 14.98 5.59 16.30
CA ILE A 123 15.66 5.25 17.55
C ILE A 123 15.75 6.52 18.41
N GLY A 124 15.16 6.49 19.61
CA GLY A 124 15.39 7.49 20.66
C GLY A 124 14.63 8.81 20.55
N ARG A 125 13.87 9.08 19.48
CA ARG A 125 13.05 10.29 19.31
C ARG A 125 11.80 10.06 18.47
N GLU A 126 10.78 10.89 18.69
CA GLU A 126 9.59 10.94 17.85
C GLU A 126 9.88 11.63 16.50
N ARG A 127 9.30 11.12 15.41
CA ARG A 127 9.46 11.65 14.05
C ARG A 127 8.10 12.05 13.47
N TRP A 128 7.96 13.33 13.17
CA TRP A 128 6.78 13.90 12.52
C TRP A 128 7.04 14.10 11.03
N ALA A 129 6.07 13.73 10.19
CA ALA A 129 6.13 13.93 8.74
C ALA A 129 4.72 14.09 8.17
N ALA A 130 4.61 14.79 7.04
CA ALA A 130 3.41 14.82 6.21
C ALA A 130 3.72 14.09 4.90
N SER A 131 2.81 13.22 4.46
CA SER A 131 2.92 12.49 3.20
C SER A 131 1.68 12.72 2.34
N GLY A 132 1.86 12.65 1.03
CA GLY A 132 0.80 12.79 0.04
C GLY A 132 1.22 12.22 -1.30
N TRP A 133 0.25 11.90 -2.13
CA TRP A 133 0.44 11.35 -3.47
C TRP A 133 -0.20 12.25 -4.50
N PHE A 134 0.49 12.45 -5.61
CA PHE A 134 -0.09 13.02 -6.81
C PHE A 134 -0.64 11.87 -7.66
N HIS A 135 -1.96 11.84 -7.87
CA HIS A 135 -2.59 10.90 -8.78
C HIS A 135 -2.65 11.50 -10.19
N GLU A 136 -2.30 10.73 -11.22
CA GLU A 136 -2.51 11.17 -12.60
C GLU A 136 -4.01 11.37 -12.87
N ALA A 137 -4.32 12.55 -13.44
CA ALA A 137 -5.64 13.05 -13.79
C ALA A 137 -6.71 13.00 -12.67
N GLN A 138 -6.55 13.83 -11.63
CA GLN A 138 -7.66 14.09 -10.70
C GLN A 138 -8.15 15.54 -10.61
N GLN A 139 -7.55 16.54 -11.27
CA GLN A 139 -8.16 17.87 -11.34
C GLN A 139 -7.91 18.59 -12.67
N PRO A 140 -8.93 19.23 -13.28
CA PRO A 140 -8.68 20.31 -14.22
C PRO A 140 -7.87 21.41 -13.52
N ALA A 141 -6.92 22.01 -14.23
CA ALA A 141 -6.12 23.12 -13.70
C ALA A 141 -7.05 24.22 -13.14
N PRO A 142 -6.75 24.79 -11.96
CA PRO A 142 -7.55 25.90 -11.45
C PRO A 142 -7.50 27.06 -12.43
N THR A 143 -8.62 27.31 -13.13
CA THR A 143 -8.86 28.47 -13.98
C THR A 143 -9.14 29.67 -13.08
N GLY A 144 -8.11 30.13 -12.38
CA GLY A 144 -8.21 31.27 -11.49
C GLY A 144 -6.84 31.64 -10.96
N SER A 145 -6.38 32.82 -11.32
CA SER A 145 -5.15 33.42 -10.79
C SER A 145 -5.32 33.71 -9.30
N ARG A 146 -4.93 32.77 -8.44
CA ARG A 146 -4.49 33.08 -7.08
C ARG A 146 -3.02 32.75 -6.97
N GLN A 147 -2.21 33.79 -7.19
CA GLN A 147 -0.83 33.84 -6.73
C GLN A 147 -0.85 33.66 -5.22
N ILE A 148 -0.26 32.58 -4.73
CA ILE A 148 0.19 32.51 -3.34
C ILE A 148 1.56 33.18 -3.34
N ILE A 149 1.60 34.42 -2.82
CA ILE A 149 2.85 35.09 -2.46
C ILE A 149 3.30 34.45 -1.14
N LEU A 150 4.53 33.93 -1.14
CA LEU A 150 5.21 33.33 0.02
C LEU A 150 5.38 34.33 1.16
#